data_AF-A7T5Y1-F1
#
_entry.id   AF-A7T5Y1-F1
#
_cell.length_a   1.000
_cell.length_b   1.000
_cell.length_c   1.000
_cell.angle_alpha   90.00
_cell.angle_beta   90.00
_cell.angle_gamma   90.00
#
_symmetry.space_group_name_H-M   'P 1'
#
loop_
_entity.id
_entity.type
_entity.pdbx_description
1 polymer ?
#
loop_
_entity_poly.entity_id
_entity_poly.type
_entity_poly.pdbx_seq_one_letter_code
_entity_poly.pdbx_strand_id
1 'polypeptide(L)'
;PQFRMWLSSKPDPSFPVSILQAGLKMTVEPPPGVKSNLLRTFGAVGGAVTEAVFEDPGPGPAWRRLLFGLCLFNSLVHERKKFNALGWNIPYEFTTSDLEVSIQMLHMMLTEHRDVPWDELCYLTGDIAYGGRVTDQWDQRCLKSLLTRFYNPSVLNDDYAFTEDLVSHCNKVYRPPPPNISLSVCCTYIEGLPATDSPELFGMNHNAAMVYLGDQAKNLVSNLLAGQPKVAFHTGRLSTDSRPHSSPGSRTSPLNRKQKYTRQPVSNASTQSTLLVVLDQELNRIDRLLQVIHTSLSSLRQAVKGTLVMSEALEQAFEA
;
A
#
# COMPACT_ATOMS: atom_id res chain seq x y z
N PRO A 1 29.02 -33.43 -17.29
CA PRO A 1 27.83 -32.55 -17.24
C PRO A 1 27.42 -32.25 -15.78
N GLN A 2 27.98 -31.19 -15.19
CA GLN A 2 27.65 -30.71 -13.83
C GLN A 2 27.41 -29.19 -13.79
N PHE A 3 27.42 -28.53 -14.94
CA PHE A 3 27.24 -27.08 -15.00
C PHE A 3 25.79 -26.71 -14.69
N ARG A 4 25.58 -25.89 -13.66
CA ARG A 4 24.30 -25.28 -13.30
C ARG A 4 24.46 -23.77 -13.33
N MET A 5 23.56 -23.07 -14.02
CA MET A 5 23.51 -21.61 -14.05
C MET A 5 22.39 -21.12 -13.13
N TRP A 6 22.72 -20.19 -12.23
CA TRP A 6 21.76 -19.53 -11.34
C TRP A 6 21.74 -18.05 -11.69
N LEU A 7 20.57 -17.53 -12.04
CA LEU A 7 20.35 -16.13 -12.36
C LEU A 7 19.41 -15.54 -11.31
N SER A 8 19.76 -14.38 -10.76
CA SER A 8 18.93 -13.63 -9.82
C SER A 8 18.71 -12.22 -10.36
N SER A 9 17.45 -11.83 -10.50
CA SER A 9 17.04 -10.52 -11.00
C SER A 9 15.70 -10.14 -10.40
N LYS A 10 15.48 -8.84 -10.19
CA LYS A 10 14.12 -8.34 -10.00
C LYS A 10 13.32 -8.53 -11.30
N PRO A 11 11.98 -8.68 -11.25
CA PRO A 11 11.16 -8.74 -12.45
C PRO A 11 11.38 -7.51 -13.32
N ASP A 12 11.82 -7.71 -14.56
CA ASP A 12 12.10 -6.66 -15.52
C ASP A 12 11.52 -7.07 -16.89
N PRO A 13 10.67 -6.23 -17.52
CA PRO A 13 10.09 -6.54 -18.82
C PRO A 13 11.12 -6.65 -19.96
N SER A 14 12.32 -6.11 -19.78
CA SER A 14 13.42 -6.24 -20.74
C SER A 14 14.17 -7.58 -20.65
N PHE A 15 13.88 -8.40 -19.62
CA PHE A 15 14.58 -9.66 -19.42
C PHE A 15 14.27 -10.66 -20.55
N PRO A 16 15.27 -11.34 -21.15
CA PRO A 16 15.07 -12.18 -22.32
C PRO A 16 14.08 -13.33 -22.10
N VAL A 17 13.02 -13.36 -22.92
CA VAL A 17 11.97 -14.39 -22.88
C VAL A 17 12.54 -15.78 -23.14
N SER A 18 13.57 -15.91 -23.97
CA SER A 18 14.23 -17.20 -24.27
C SER A 18 14.85 -17.84 -23.02
N ILE A 19 15.51 -17.05 -22.18
CA ILE A 19 16.11 -17.51 -20.92
C ILE A 19 15.00 -17.88 -19.93
N LEU A 20 13.93 -17.07 -19.85
CA LEU A 20 12.78 -17.40 -19.03
C LEU A 20 12.19 -18.73 -19.48
N GLN A 21 11.86 -18.92 -20.76
CA GLN A 21 11.26 -20.16 -21.23
C GLN A 21 12.13 -21.41 -20.98
N ALA A 22 13.46 -21.30 -21.16
CA ALA A 22 14.39 -22.41 -20.96
C ALA A 22 14.71 -22.74 -19.48
N GLY A 23 14.53 -21.79 -18.56
CA GLY A 23 14.89 -21.94 -17.14
C GLY A 23 13.72 -22.34 -16.22
N LEU A 24 14.07 -22.85 -15.04
CA LEU A 24 13.17 -22.96 -13.90
C LEU A 24 13.07 -21.58 -13.22
N LYS A 25 11.85 -21.10 -12.99
CA LYS A 25 11.59 -19.82 -12.31
C LYS A 25 11.24 -20.11 -10.87
N MET A 26 11.88 -19.39 -9.96
CA MET A 26 11.54 -19.42 -8.54
C MET A 26 11.40 -17.98 -8.08
N THR A 27 10.25 -17.65 -7.51
CA THR A 27 10.00 -16.38 -6.85
C THR A 27 10.09 -16.59 -5.35
N VAL A 28 10.86 -15.74 -4.67
CA VAL A 28 10.92 -15.71 -3.21
C VAL A 28 10.20 -14.46 -2.78
N GLU A 29 8.97 -14.62 -2.31
CA GLU A 29 8.20 -13.55 -1.71
C GLU A 29 8.25 -13.69 -0.19
N PRO A 30 8.39 -12.58 0.55
CA PRO A 30 8.31 -12.65 2.00
C PRO A 30 6.90 -13.09 2.40
N PRO A 31 6.76 -14.02 3.36
CA PRO A 31 5.45 -14.48 3.81
C PRO A 31 4.66 -13.30 4.40
N PRO A 32 3.41 -13.08 3.98
CA PRO A 32 2.60 -12.00 4.49
C PRO A 32 2.20 -12.25 5.95
N GLY A 33 1.88 -11.15 6.65
CA GLY A 33 1.33 -11.15 7.99
C GLY A 33 2.31 -10.70 9.06
N VAL A 34 1.79 -10.10 10.13
CA VAL A 34 2.59 -9.58 11.24
C VAL A 34 3.37 -10.70 11.92
N LYS A 35 2.74 -11.86 12.14
CA LYS A 35 3.39 -13.05 12.70
C LYS A 35 4.63 -13.48 11.88
N SER A 36 4.47 -13.60 10.57
CA SER A 36 5.54 -14.05 9.68
C SER A 36 6.71 -13.06 9.67
N ASN A 37 6.41 -11.76 9.69
CA ASN A 37 7.43 -10.72 9.80
C ASN A 37 8.17 -10.76 11.14
N LEU A 38 7.46 -10.94 12.25
CA LEU A 38 8.07 -11.10 13.57
C LEU A 38 8.97 -12.33 13.64
N LEU A 39 8.51 -13.49 13.14
CA LEU A 39 9.34 -14.70 13.10
C LEU A 39 10.59 -14.52 12.25
N ARG A 40 10.53 -13.72 11.19
CA ARG A 40 11.72 -13.37 10.40
C ARG A 40 12.66 -12.43 11.18
N THR A 41 12.13 -11.49 11.92
CA THR A 41 12.93 -10.54 12.72
C THR A 41 13.60 -11.20 13.93
N PHE A 42 12.89 -12.08 14.64
CA PHE A 42 13.36 -12.82 15.82
C PHE A 42 13.95 -14.20 15.49
N GLY A 43 13.88 -14.62 14.23
CA GLY A 43 14.25 -15.97 13.80
C GLY A 43 15.72 -16.29 14.06
N ALA A 44 15.98 -17.52 14.50
CA ALA A 44 17.28 -18.00 14.97
C ALA A 44 18.42 -17.96 13.93
N VAL A 45 18.14 -17.77 12.64
CA VAL A 45 19.17 -17.68 11.59
C VAL A 45 18.93 -16.44 10.74
N GLY A 46 19.71 -15.39 11.01
CA GLY A 46 19.77 -14.17 10.19
C GLY A 46 18.70 -13.12 10.47
N GLY A 47 17.97 -13.22 11.60
CA GLY A 47 17.11 -12.14 12.08
C GLY A 47 17.91 -10.93 12.58
N ALA A 48 17.30 -9.74 12.55
CA ALA A 48 17.90 -8.52 13.09
C ALA A 48 18.08 -8.59 14.63
N VAL A 49 17.25 -9.39 15.31
CA VAL A 49 17.36 -9.64 16.74
C VAL A 49 18.07 -10.97 16.97
N THR A 50 19.33 -10.89 17.36
CA THR A 50 20.12 -12.06 17.78
C THR A 50 19.96 -12.31 19.28
N GLU A 51 20.32 -13.52 19.75
CA GLU A 51 20.31 -13.86 21.19
C GLU A 51 21.17 -12.89 22.00
N ALA A 52 22.34 -12.49 21.46
CA ALA A 52 23.21 -11.50 22.08
C ALA A 52 22.53 -10.13 22.27
N VAL A 53 21.75 -9.69 21.28
CA VAL A 53 21.01 -8.42 21.35
C VAL A 53 19.81 -8.54 22.29
N PHE A 54 19.09 -9.65 22.27
CA PHE A 54 17.88 -9.84 23.08
C PHE A 54 18.18 -10.04 24.57
N GLU A 55 19.28 -10.72 24.88
CA GLU A 55 19.64 -11.07 26.26
C GLU A 55 20.58 -10.06 26.92
N ASP A 56 20.95 -8.98 26.24
CA ASP A 56 21.82 -7.93 26.78
C ASP A 56 21.24 -7.29 28.06
N PRO A 57 21.95 -7.34 29.20
CA PRO A 57 21.52 -6.72 30.45
C PRO A 57 21.75 -5.20 30.51
N GLY A 58 22.60 -4.63 29.64
CA GLY A 58 22.99 -3.22 29.66
C GLY A 58 21.82 -2.22 29.66
N PRO A 59 20.89 -2.27 28.69
CA PRO A 59 19.76 -1.34 28.57
C PRO A 59 18.63 -1.54 29.60
N GLY A 60 18.83 -2.41 30.60
CA GLY A 60 17.92 -2.58 31.72
C GLY A 60 16.63 -3.38 31.44
N PRO A 61 15.71 -3.46 32.41
CA PRO A 61 14.56 -4.37 32.35
C PRO A 61 13.49 -3.99 31.32
N ALA A 62 13.49 -2.74 30.83
CA ALA A 62 12.57 -2.25 29.81
C ALA A 62 12.95 -2.72 28.39
N TRP A 63 14.22 -3.10 28.18
CA TRP A 63 14.78 -3.43 26.88
C TRP A 63 13.96 -4.43 26.08
N ARG A 64 13.71 -5.62 26.63
CA ARG A 64 13.03 -6.73 25.91
C ARG A 64 11.60 -6.36 25.51
N ARG A 65 10.89 -5.61 26.36
CA ARG A 65 9.52 -5.14 26.06
C ARG A 65 9.50 -4.13 24.93
N LEU A 66 10.40 -3.15 24.99
CA LEU A 66 10.49 -2.08 23.99
C LEU A 66 11.05 -2.58 22.67
N LEU A 67 12.01 -3.51 22.70
CA LEU A 67 12.54 -4.19 21.53
C LEU A 67 11.45 -4.97 20.80
N PHE A 68 10.62 -5.72 21.54
CA PHE A 68 9.46 -6.41 20.98
C PHE A 68 8.44 -5.42 20.40
N GLY A 69 8.13 -4.34 21.13
CA GLY A 69 7.25 -3.27 20.64
C GLY A 69 7.74 -2.64 19.34
N LEU A 70 9.05 -2.37 19.22
CA LEU A 70 9.68 -1.83 18.02
C LEU A 70 9.61 -2.80 16.84
N CYS A 71 9.87 -4.09 17.07
CA CYS A 71 9.78 -5.12 16.03
C CYS A 71 8.33 -5.32 15.54
N LEU A 72 7.38 -5.24 16.47
CA LEU A 72 5.95 -5.29 16.16
C LEU A 72 5.50 -4.04 15.39
N PHE A 73 5.99 -2.85 15.76
CA PHE A 73 5.79 -1.61 15.02
C PHE A 73 6.32 -1.72 13.58
N ASN A 74 7.55 -2.20 13.41
CA ASN A 74 8.14 -2.41 12.07
C ASN A 74 7.28 -3.37 11.22
N SER A 75 6.86 -4.49 11.81
CA SER A 75 5.98 -5.46 11.15
C SER A 75 4.63 -4.83 10.76
N LEU A 76 4.06 -4.00 11.63
CA LEU A 76 2.82 -3.27 11.38
C LEU A 76 2.98 -2.29 10.21
N VAL A 77 4.05 -1.50 10.21
CA VAL A 77 4.33 -0.50 9.16
C VAL A 77 4.50 -1.16 7.79
N HIS A 78 5.20 -2.31 7.73
CA HIS A 78 5.31 -3.11 6.50
C HIS A 78 3.96 -3.64 6.03
N GLU A 79 3.20 -4.27 6.92
CA GLU A 79 1.92 -4.86 6.59
C GLU A 79 0.86 -3.81 6.25
N ARG A 80 0.97 -2.59 6.78
CA ARG A 80 0.04 -1.49 6.49
C ARG A 80 0.01 -1.11 5.02
N LYS A 81 1.10 -1.34 4.27
CA LYS A 81 1.18 -1.12 2.81
C LYS A 81 0.13 -1.93 2.04
N LYS A 82 -0.35 -3.06 2.57
CA LYS A 82 -1.38 -3.90 1.91
C LYS A 82 -2.71 -3.17 1.71
N PHE A 83 -2.99 -2.14 2.51
CA PHE A 83 -4.23 -1.37 2.44
C PHE A 83 -4.19 -0.21 1.43
N ASN A 84 -3.15 -0.12 0.58
CA ASN A 84 -2.97 0.94 -0.41
C ASN A 84 -3.18 2.33 0.23
N ALA A 85 -3.98 3.21 -0.41
CA ALA A 85 -4.26 4.57 0.04
C ALA A 85 -4.92 4.66 1.44
N LEU A 86 -5.53 3.58 1.96
CA LEU A 86 -6.04 3.56 3.34
C LEU A 86 -4.92 3.32 4.37
N GLY A 87 -3.82 2.70 3.94
CA GLY A 87 -2.63 2.49 4.74
C GLY A 87 -1.73 3.72 4.75
N TRP A 88 -1.26 4.08 3.57
CA TRP A 88 -0.35 5.20 3.32
C TRP A 88 -0.79 5.92 2.05
N ASN A 89 -0.70 7.25 2.02
CA ASN A 89 -0.98 8.02 0.80
C ASN A 89 0.05 7.70 -0.30
N ILE A 90 1.31 7.46 0.09
CA ILE A 90 2.41 7.12 -0.82
C ILE A 90 2.97 5.73 -0.45
N PRO A 91 3.26 4.83 -1.41
CA PRO A 91 3.72 3.48 -1.12
C PRO A 91 5.21 3.45 -0.71
N TYR A 92 5.50 3.80 0.54
CA TYR A 92 6.86 3.75 1.08
C TYR A 92 7.43 2.33 1.10
N GLU A 93 8.75 2.22 1.05
CA GLU A 93 9.49 0.98 1.21
C GLU A 93 10.42 1.13 2.41
N PHE A 94 10.10 0.42 3.48
CA PHE A 94 10.94 0.29 4.66
C PHE A 94 11.88 -0.91 4.46
N THR A 95 13.07 -0.82 5.03
CA THR A 95 14.16 -1.79 4.86
C THR A 95 14.58 -2.34 6.21
N THR A 96 15.25 -3.50 6.20
CA THR A 96 15.77 -4.10 7.44
C THR A 96 16.78 -3.20 8.15
N SER A 97 17.54 -2.40 7.40
CA SER A 97 18.48 -1.42 7.98
C SER A 97 17.79 -0.35 8.83
N ASP A 98 16.56 0.05 8.48
CA ASP A 98 15.82 1.04 9.29
C ASP A 98 15.49 0.47 10.68
N LEU A 99 15.14 -0.82 10.73
CA LEU A 99 14.92 -1.54 11.98
C LEU A 99 16.22 -1.71 12.77
N GLU A 100 17.32 -2.14 12.13
CA GLU A 100 18.61 -2.33 12.79
C GLU A 100 19.12 -1.03 13.43
N VAL A 101 19.06 0.10 12.70
CA VAL A 101 19.42 1.41 13.24
C VAL A 101 18.50 1.81 14.39
N SER A 102 17.19 1.55 14.29
CA SER A 102 16.25 1.83 15.38
C SER A 102 16.53 1.00 16.64
N ILE A 103 16.95 -0.26 16.49
CA ILE A 103 17.36 -1.13 17.61
C ILE A 103 18.62 -0.57 18.28
N GLN A 104 19.61 -0.14 17.49
CA GLN A 104 20.83 0.47 18.02
C GLN A 104 20.55 1.78 18.75
N MET A 105 19.69 2.64 18.19
CA MET A 105 19.25 3.87 18.85
C MET A 105 18.53 3.57 20.17
N LEU A 106 17.60 2.61 20.18
CA LEU A 106 16.91 2.20 21.41
C LEU A 106 17.90 1.69 22.47
N HIS A 107 18.90 0.90 22.07
CA HIS A 107 19.93 0.35 22.95
C HIS A 107 20.77 1.47 23.60
N MET A 108 21.23 2.40 22.77
CA MET A 108 22.01 3.56 23.21
C MET A 108 21.22 4.41 24.23
N MET A 109 19.98 4.78 23.89
CA MET A 109 19.15 5.63 24.76
C MET A 109 18.87 4.99 26.11
N LEU A 110 18.61 3.68 26.15
CA LEU A 110 18.35 2.96 27.40
C LEU A 110 19.61 2.69 28.24
N THR A 111 20.79 2.72 27.62
CA THR A 111 22.08 2.56 28.32
C THR A 111 22.56 3.87 28.92
N GLU A 112 22.34 5.00 28.23
CA GLU A 112 22.78 6.33 28.66
C GLU A 112 21.88 6.93 29.76
N HIS A 113 20.57 6.65 29.71
CA HIS A 113 19.59 7.21 30.63
C HIS A 113 19.11 6.17 31.66
N ARG A 114 18.94 6.59 32.93
CA ARG A 114 18.39 5.72 33.99
C ARG A 114 16.89 5.47 33.82
N ASP A 115 16.17 6.48 33.36
CA ASP A 115 14.74 6.43 33.08
C ASP A 115 14.52 6.44 31.56
N VAL A 116 13.44 5.80 31.09
CA VAL A 116 13.14 5.69 29.66
C VAL A 116 12.72 7.06 29.10
N PRO A 117 13.47 7.67 28.16
CA PRO A 117 13.12 8.97 27.59
C PRO A 117 12.11 8.81 26.43
N TRP A 118 10.82 8.74 26.77
CA TRP A 118 9.74 8.42 25.82
C TRP A 118 9.66 9.39 24.63
N ASP A 119 9.77 10.70 24.89
CA ASP A 119 9.66 11.72 23.85
C ASP A 119 10.83 11.64 22.86
N GLU A 120 12.04 11.38 23.36
CA GLU A 120 13.26 11.24 22.55
C GLU A 120 13.20 9.95 21.71
N LEU A 121 12.72 8.84 22.28
CA LEU A 121 12.51 7.60 21.53
C LEU A 121 11.46 7.78 20.42
N CYS A 122 10.36 8.47 20.71
CA CYS A 122 9.34 8.79 19.70
C CYS A 122 9.89 9.68 18.59
N TYR A 123 10.74 10.65 18.93
CA TYR A 123 11.38 11.53 17.97
C TYR A 123 12.43 10.78 17.11
N LEU A 124 13.35 10.04 17.72
CA LEU A 124 14.39 9.29 17.02
C LEU A 124 13.78 8.26 16.05
N THR A 125 12.84 7.44 16.51
CA THR A 125 12.24 6.41 15.65
C THR A 125 11.23 7.02 14.67
N GLY A 126 10.39 7.94 15.13
CA GLY A 126 9.26 8.47 14.35
C GLY A 126 9.63 9.57 13.36
N ASP A 127 10.58 10.46 13.70
CA ASP A 127 11.02 11.55 12.82
C ASP A 127 12.30 11.24 12.05
N ILE A 128 13.27 10.56 12.69
CA ILE A 128 14.59 10.36 12.09
C ILE A 128 14.64 9.02 11.34
N ALA A 129 14.42 7.90 12.02
CA ALA A 129 14.60 6.57 11.42
C ALA A 129 13.53 6.26 10.35
N TYR A 130 12.26 6.22 10.74
CA TYR A 130 11.16 5.94 9.80
C TYR A 130 10.64 7.22 9.14
N GLY A 131 10.60 8.33 9.89
CA GLY A 131 10.12 9.62 9.40
C GLY A 131 10.93 10.18 8.23
N GLY A 132 12.24 9.90 8.17
CA GLY A 132 13.08 10.30 7.05
C GLY A 132 12.67 9.71 5.69
N ARG A 133 11.87 8.62 5.68
CA ARG A 133 11.32 8.03 4.45
C ARG A 133 9.94 8.56 4.08
N VAL A 134 9.20 9.11 5.05
CA VAL A 134 7.81 9.53 4.89
C VAL A 134 7.79 10.98 4.47
N THR A 135 7.33 11.25 3.25
CA THR A 135 7.37 12.59 2.65
C THR A 135 6.08 13.37 2.89
N ASP A 136 4.94 12.69 3.03
CA ASP A 136 3.65 13.31 3.29
C ASP A 136 3.44 13.61 4.78
N GLN A 137 2.94 14.81 5.10
CA GLN A 137 2.75 15.27 6.48
C GLN A 137 1.64 14.48 7.20
N TRP A 138 0.61 14.05 6.49
CA TRP A 138 -0.48 13.25 7.07
C TRP A 138 -0.02 11.82 7.36
N ASP A 139 0.75 11.24 6.44
CA ASP A 139 1.42 9.95 6.68
C ASP A 139 2.39 10.04 7.87
N GLN A 140 3.19 11.11 7.98
CA GLN A 140 4.12 11.29 9.11
C GLN A 140 3.36 11.39 10.44
N ARG A 141 2.23 12.12 10.46
CA ARG A 141 1.35 12.17 11.64
C ARG A 141 0.77 10.79 11.98
N CYS A 142 0.35 10.03 10.97
CA CYS A 142 -0.17 8.67 11.17
C CYS A 142 0.91 7.74 11.75
N LEU A 143 2.12 7.76 11.18
CA LEU A 143 3.27 7.00 11.66
C LEU A 143 3.56 7.29 13.13
N LYS A 144 3.63 8.57 13.52
CA LYS A 144 3.85 8.97 14.92
C LYS A 144 2.74 8.49 15.85
N SER A 145 1.48 8.66 15.43
CA SER A 145 0.33 8.20 16.22
C SER A 145 0.31 6.67 16.40
N LEU A 146 0.84 5.91 15.44
CA LEU A 146 1.03 4.47 15.59
C LEU A 146 2.19 4.18 16.56
N LEU A 147 3.29 4.91 16.44
CA LEU A 147 4.48 4.73 17.29
C LEU A 147 4.20 4.99 18.77
N THR A 148 3.38 6.00 19.10
CA THR A 148 2.98 6.31 20.50
C THR A 148 2.26 5.16 21.20
N ARG A 149 1.73 4.18 20.45
CA ARG A 149 1.12 2.96 21.00
C ARG A 149 2.16 1.93 21.45
N PHE A 150 3.35 1.97 20.88
CA PHE A 150 4.47 1.07 21.21
C PHE A 150 5.46 1.70 22.18
N TYR A 151 5.60 3.03 22.15
CA TYR A 151 6.37 3.81 23.11
C TYR A 151 5.43 4.58 24.03
N ASN A 152 5.02 3.93 25.12
CA ASN A 152 4.22 4.51 26.18
C ASN A 152 4.66 3.90 27.53
N PRO A 153 4.74 4.69 28.61
CA PRO A 153 4.90 4.18 29.98
C PRO A 153 4.04 2.95 30.32
N SER A 154 2.81 2.88 29.81
CA SER A 154 1.90 1.76 30.04
C SER A 154 2.43 0.41 29.53
N VAL A 155 3.33 0.39 28.54
CA VAL A 155 3.92 -0.84 27.97
C VAL A 155 4.76 -1.60 29.00
N LEU A 156 5.26 -0.91 30.03
CA LEU A 156 5.99 -1.52 31.13
C LEU A 156 5.08 -2.27 32.12
N ASN A 157 3.76 -2.10 32.04
CA ASN A 157 2.80 -2.83 32.88
C ASN A 157 2.49 -4.20 32.28
N ASP A 158 2.32 -5.23 33.12
CA ASP A 158 2.02 -6.61 32.69
C ASP A 158 0.64 -6.78 32.04
N ASP A 159 -0.31 -5.93 32.42
CA ASP A 159 -1.69 -5.98 31.90
C ASP A 159 -1.88 -5.28 30.55
N TYR A 160 -0.85 -4.58 30.08
CA TYR A 160 -0.89 -3.83 28.84
C TYR A 160 -0.96 -4.77 27.65
N ALA A 161 -1.87 -4.47 26.74
CA ALA A 161 -1.95 -5.11 25.45
C ALA A 161 -1.74 -4.04 24.40
N PHE A 162 -1.01 -4.38 23.34
CA PHE A 162 -0.91 -3.46 22.23
C PHE A 162 -2.27 -3.20 21.62
N THR A 163 -3.28 -4.08 21.73
CA THR A 163 -4.66 -3.83 21.27
C THR A 163 -5.62 -3.60 22.42
N GLU A 164 -6.30 -2.45 22.41
CA GLU A 164 -7.45 -2.15 23.26
C GLU A 164 -8.72 -2.61 22.53
N ASP A 165 -9.24 -3.78 22.89
CA ASP A 165 -10.50 -4.30 22.35
C ASP A 165 -11.66 -3.43 22.86
N LEU A 166 -12.22 -2.57 22.01
CA LEU A 166 -13.47 -1.84 22.33
C LEU A 166 -14.74 -2.57 21.84
N VAL A 167 -14.62 -3.57 20.96
CA VAL A 167 -15.82 -4.18 20.32
C VAL A 167 -15.84 -5.71 20.30
N SER A 168 -14.73 -6.42 20.52
CA SER A 168 -14.74 -7.90 20.49
C SER A 168 -14.21 -8.49 21.79
N HIS A 169 -14.97 -9.40 22.40
CA HIS A 169 -14.57 -10.16 23.60
C HIS A 169 -13.48 -11.22 23.30
N CYS A 170 -12.64 -10.99 22.29
CA CYS A 170 -11.62 -11.91 21.82
C CYS A 170 -10.23 -11.29 21.88
N ASN A 171 -9.77 -11.24 23.13
CA ASN A 171 -8.40 -11.57 23.51
C ASN A 171 -7.37 -10.48 23.24
N LYS A 172 -6.77 -9.98 24.33
CA LYS A 172 -5.48 -9.27 24.36
C LYS A 172 -4.37 -10.18 23.77
N VAL A 173 -4.34 -10.37 22.46
CA VAL A 173 -3.46 -11.34 21.77
C VAL A 173 -2.02 -10.83 21.74
N TYR A 174 -1.84 -9.57 21.37
CA TYR A 174 -0.53 -8.93 21.26
C TYR A 174 -0.17 -8.26 22.59
N ARG A 175 0.77 -8.83 23.33
CA ARG A 175 1.26 -8.32 24.61
C ARG A 175 2.77 -8.19 24.59
N PRO A 176 3.35 -7.24 25.36
CA PRO A 176 4.78 -7.20 25.55
C PRO A 176 5.24 -8.46 26.30
N PRO A 177 6.37 -9.08 25.91
CA PRO A 177 6.89 -10.23 26.61
C PRO A 177 7.33 -9.83 28.03
N PRO A 178 7.09 -10.68 29.04
CA PRO A 178 7.66 -10.51 30.38
C PRO A 178 9.19 -10.25 30.36
N PRO A 179 9.71 -9.51 31.35
CA PRO A 179 11.08 -8.98 31.31
C PRO A 179 12.16 -10.07 31.43
N ASN A 180 11.84 -11.26 31.94
CA ASN A 180 12.79 -12.36 32.18
C ASN A 180 12.61 -13.56 31.24
N ILE A 181 12.33 -13.28 29.97
CA ILE A 181 12.11 -14.31 28.94
C ILE A 181 13.37 -14.50 28.09
N SER A 182 13.65 -15.76 27.70
CA SER A 182 14.69 -16.10 26.72
C SER A 182 14.18 -15.89 25.29
N LEU A 183 15.09 -15.70 24.33
CA LEU A 183 14.70 -15.51 22.92
C LEU A 183 13.85 -16.69 22.40
N SER A 184 14.19 -17.92 22.79
CA SER A 184 13.46 -19.13 22.41
C SER A 184 11.99 -19.12 22.84
N VAL A 185 11.70 -18.66 24.06
CA VAL A 185 10.34 -18.56 24.60
C VAL A 185 9.59 -17.38 23.94
N CYS A 186 10.30 -16.32 23.55
CA CYS A 186 9.70 -15.26 22.74
C CYS A 186 9.29 -15.77 21.36
N CYS A 187 10.13 -16.58 20.71
CA CYS A 187 9.80 -17.19 19.42
C CYS A 187 8.58 -18.11 19.50
N THR A 188 8.48 -18.97 20.53
CA THR A 188 7.29 -19.82 20.71
C THR A 188 6.02 -19.01 20.99
N TYR A 189 6.14 -17.89 21.69
CA TYR A 189 5.03 -16.94 21.84
C TYR A 189 4.59 -16.36 20.47
N ILE A 190 5.53 -15.95 19.62
CA ILE A 190 5.24 -15.44 18.28
C ILE A 190 4.61 -16.55 17.40
N GLU A 191 5.06 -17.80 17.52
CA GLU A 191 4.45 -18.95 16.85
C GLU A 191 3.01 -19.21 17.29
N GLY A 192 2.64 -18.84 18.52
CA GLY A 192 1.27 -18.91 19.04
C GLY A 192 0.33 -17.81 18.52
N LEU A 193 0.83 -16.78 17.84
CA LEU A 193 0.01 -15.69 17.31
C LEU A 193 -0.92 -16.17 16.16
N PRO A 194 -2.07 -15.50 15.97
CA PRO A 194 -2.96 -15.79 14.86
C PRO A 194 -2.28 -15.57 13.51
N ALA A 195 -2.61 -16.40 12.52
CA ALA A 195 -2.09 -16.26 11.16
C ALA A 195 -2.76 -15.11 10.39
N THR A 196 -3.99 -14.74 10.77
CA THR A 196 -4.75 -13.65 10.16
C THR A 196 -4.75 -12.44 11.07
N ASP A 197 -4.25 -11.32 10.58
CA ASP A 197 -4.19 -10.07 11.34
C ASP A 197 -5.55 -9.33 11.30
N SER A 198 -5.97 -8.80 12.44
CA SER A 198 -7.15 -7.93 12.52
C SER A 198 -6.82 -6.51 12.02
N PRO A 199 -7.75 -5.82 11.31
CA PRO A 199 -7.57 -4.42 10.90
C PRO A 199 -7.31 -3.46 12.08
N GLU A 200 -7.84 -3.79 13.25
CA GLU A 200 -7.70 -3.01 14.49
C GLU A 200 -6.26 -2.98 15.02
N LEU A 201 -5.47 -4.02 14.74
CA LEU A 201 -4.03 -4.02 15.00
C LEU A 201 -3.36 -2.83 14.30
N PHE A 202 -3.78 -2.56 13.07
CA PHE A 202 -3.33 -1.40 12.28
C PHE A 202 -4.04 -0.10 12.69
N GLY A 203 -4.91 -0.09 13.69
CA GLY A 203 -5.72 1.10 14.03
C GLY A 203 -6.71 1.47 12.92
N MET A 204 -7.15 0.49 12.12
CA MET A 204 -8.15 0.65 11.08
C MET A 204 -9.48 0.01 11.49
N ASN A 205 -10.57 0.49 10.90
CA ASN A 205 -11.88 -0.15 11.00
C ASN A 205 -11.88 -1.49 10.24
N HIS A 206 -12.68 -2.46 10.68
CA HIS A 206 -12.98 -3.71 9.97
C HIS A 206 -13.29 -3.52 8.47
N ASN A 207 -13.92 -2.41 8.08
CA ASN A 207 -14.19 -2.08 6.67
C ASN A 207 -12.92 -2.04 5.80
N ALA A 208 -11.74 -1.74 6.37
CA ALA A 208 -10.48 -1.77 5.64
C ALA A 208 -10.13 -3.16 5.12
N ALA A 209 -10.45 -4.23 5.86
CA ALA A 209 -10.29 -5.60 5.38
C ALA A 209 -11.18 -5.88 4.16
N MET A 210 -12.43 -5.38 4.18
CA MET A 210 -13.36 -5.57 3.06
C MET A 210 -12.87 -4.88 1.79
N VAL A 211 -12.32 -3.66 1.90
CA VAL A 211 -11.74 -2.94 0.76
C VAL A 211 -10.52 -3.68 0.22
N TYR A 212 -9.62 -4.14 1.10
CA TYR A 212 -8.45 -4.93 0.71
C TYR A 212 -8.81 -6.21 -0.03
N LEU A 213 -9.73 -7.01 0.53
CA LEU A 213 -10.20 -8.24 -0.11
C LEU A 213 -10.90 -7.96 -1.44
N GLY A 214 -11.66 -6.86 -1.53
CA GLY A 214 -12.29 -6.42 -2.76
C GLY A 214 -11.28 -6.05 -3.86
N ASP A 215 -10.17 -5.40 -3.50
CA ASP A 215 -9.08 -5.08 -4.43
C ASP A 215 -8.36 -6.34 -4.92
N GLN A 216 -8.03 -7.25 -4.01
CA GLN A 216 -7.43 -8.54 -4.36
C GLN A 216 -8.34 -9.37 -5.29
N ALA A 217 -9.65 -9.38 -5.05
CA ALA A 217 -10.60 -10.05 -5.93
C ALA A 217 -10.64 -9.41 -7.33
N LYS A 218 -10.60 -8.08 -7.44
CA LYS A 218 -10.51 -7.38 -8.72
C LYS A 218 -9.23 -7.71 -9.47
N ASN A 219 -8.09 -7.69 -8.79
CA ASN A 219 -6.78 -8.02 -9.35
C ASN A 219 -6.75 -9.47 -9.85
N LEU A 220 -7.34 -10.40 -9.09
CA LEU A 220 -7.48 -11.79 -9.52
C LEU A 220 -8.32 -11.89 -10.80
N VAL A 221 -9.48 -11.23 -10.84
CA VAL A 221 -10.37 -11.26 -12.02
C VAL A 221 -9.71 -10.61 -13.24
N SER A 222 -9.00 -9.49 -13.08
CA SER A 222 -8.26 -8.86 -14.18
C SER A 222 -7.14 -9.75 -14.69
N ASN A 223 -6.40 -10.42 -13.79
CA ASN A 223 -5.35 -11.35 -14.17
C ASN A 223 -5.91 -12.59 -14.89
N LEU A 224 -7.06 -13.10 -14.46
CA LEU A 224 -7.76 -14.18 -15.14
C LEU A 224 -8.23 -13.75 -16.54
N LEU A 225 -8.78 -12.54 -16.68
CA LEU A 225 -9.21 -12.00 -17.97
C LEU A 225 -8.02 -11.79 -18.92
N ALA A 226 -6.89 -11.27 -18.41
CA ALA A 226 -5.66 -11.12 -19.18
C ALA A 226 -5.06 -12.48 -19.59
N GLY A 227 -5.20 -13.50 -18.75
CA GLY A 227 -4.78 -14.88 -19.03
C GLY A 227 -5.70 -15.66 -19.96
N GLN A 228 -6.91 -15.15 -20.26
CA GLN A 228 -7.79 -15.82 -21.23
C GLN A 228 -7.11 -15.80 -22.61
N PRO A 229 -7.01 -16.97 -23.29
CA PRO A 229 -6.46 -17.01 -24.62
C PRO A 229 -7.37 -16.15 -25.51
N LYS A 230 -6.81 -15.11 -26.12
CA LYS A 230 -7.44 -14.36 -27.20
C LYS A 230 -7.50 -15.28 -28.42
N VAL A 231 -8.31 -16.34 -28.35
CA VAL A 231 -8.63 -17.18 -29.49
C VAL A 231 -9.48 -16.31 -30.40
N ALA A 232 -8.83 -15.67 -31.37
CA ALA A 232 -9.52 -15.27 -32.57
C ALA A 232 -10.12 -16.54 -33.16
N PHE A 233 -11.42 -16.75 -32.95
CA PHE A 233 -12.18 -17.76 -33.67
C PHE A 233 -12.14 -17.37 -35.15
N HIS A 234 -11.10 -17.85 -35.84
CA HIS A 234 -11.05 -17.93 -37.30
C HIS A 234 -11.94 -19.09 -37.75
N THR A 235 -13.21 -19.05 -37.40
CA THR A 235 -14.24 -19.85 -38.06
C THR A 235 -15.16 -18.85 -38.73
N GLY A 236 -15.18 -18.90 -40.06
CA GLY A 236 -15.93 -18.02 -40.97
C GLY A 236 -17.42 -17.97 -40.68
N ARG A 237 -17.78 -17.27 -39.61
CA ARG A 237 -19.09 -16.72 -39.38
C ARG A 237 -18.88 -15.24 -39.51
N LEU A 238 -19.46 -14.65 -40.56
CA LEU A 238 -19.77 -13.24 -40.63
C LEU A 238 -20.64 -12.92 -39.41
N SER A 239 -20.01 -12.77 -38.26
CA SER A 239 -20.60 -12.12 -37.12
C SER A 239 -20.70 -10.67 -37.54
N THR A 240 -21.88 -10.30 -38.04
CA THR A 240 -22.46 -8.96 -38.04
C THR A 240 -22.59 -8.38 -36.62
N ASP A 241 -21.65 -8.74 -35.73
CA ASP A 241 -21.59 -8.47 -34.30
C ASP A 241 -20.24 -7.88 -33.90
N SER A 242 -19.47 -7.37 -34.87
CA SER A 242 -18.51 -6.26 -34.66
C SER A 242 -19.24 -4.93 -34.37
N ARG A 243 -20.46 -4.99 -33.83
CA ARG A 243 -21.01 -3.92 -33.04
C ARG A 243 -20.39 -4.07 -31.65
N PRO A 244 -19.40 -3.25 -31.25
CA PRO A 244 -19.17 -3.08 -29.83
C PRO A 244 -20.53 -2.80 -29.19
N HIS A 245 -20.87 -3.63 -28.20
CA HIS A 245 -22.08 -3.58 -27.39
C HIS A 245 -22.72 -2.20 -27.41
N SER A 246 -23.91 -2.09 -28.02
CA SER A 246 -24.75 -0.89 -28.00
C SER A 246 -24.00 0.40 -28.35
N SER A 247 -24.21 0.87 -29.58
CA SER A 247 -24.15 2.28 -29.97
C SER A 247 -23.77 3.25 -28.82
N PRO A 248 -22.59 3.89 -28.81
CA PRO A 248 -22.41 5.09 -27.99
C PRO A 248 -23.45 6.16 -28.37
N GLY A 249 -24.17 5.99 -29.48
CA GLY A 249 -25.35 6.75 -29.87
C GLY A 249 -26.55 6.73 -28.91
N SER A 250 -26.65 5.81 -27.93
CA SER A 250 -27.76 5.86 -26.95
C SER A 250 -27.37 6.49 -25.61
N ARG A 251 -26.13 6.26 -25.11
CA ARG A 251 -25.64 6.87 -23.86
C ARG A 251 -25.10 8.30 -24.02
N THR A 252 -24.91 8.78 -25.25
CA THR A 252 -24.55 10.19 -25.53
C THR A 252 -25.74 11.16 -25.43
N SER A 253 -26.94 10.68 -25.12
CA SER A 253 -28.17 11.47 -25.12
C SER A 253 -28.27 12.56 -24.03
N PRO A 254 -27.60 12.50 -22.86
CA PRO A 254 -27.55 13.66 -21.95
C PRO A 254 -26.41 14.62 -22.30
N LEU A 255 -25.24 14.14 -22.76
CA LEU A 255 -24.06 14.97 -23.02
C LEU A 255 -24.11 15.75 -24.34
N ASN A 256 -24.83 15.25 -25.36
CA ASN A 256 -25.02 15.99 -26.62
C ASN A 256 -26.12 17.06 -26.54
N ARG A 257 -26.78 17.22 -25.39
CA ARG A 257 -27.65 18.36 -25.20
C ARG A 257 -26.73 19.57 -25.08
N LYS A 258 -26.59 20.32 -26.17
CA LYS A 258 -26.16 21.72 -26.14
C LYS A 258 -27.14 22.47 -25.24
N GLN A 259 -27.02 22.33 -23.93
CA GLN A 259 -27.52 23.34 -23.01
C GLN A 259 -26.69 24.55 -23.37
N LYS A 260 -27.25 25.40 -24.23
CA LYS A 260 -26.83 26.78 -24.37
C LYS A 260 -27.04 27.41 -23.01
N TYR A 261 -26.11 27.18 -22.08
CA TYR A 261 -25.89 28.12 -21.00
C TYR A 261 -25.49 29.40 -21.71
N THR A 262 -26.47 30.25 -21.92
CA THR A 262 -26.23 31.60 -22.40
C THR A 262 -25.48 32.25 -21.28
N ARG A 263 -24.14 32.28 -21.38
CA ARG A 263 -23.29 33.02 -20.44
C ARG A 263 -23.82 34.45 -20.47
N GLN A 264 -24.54 34.86 -19.44
CA GLN A 264 -24.81 36.27 -19.27
C GLN A 264 -23.46 36.88 -18.89
N PRO A 265 -22.89 37.78 -19.71
CA PRO A 265 -21.66 38.45 -19.35
C PRO A 265 -21.92 39.17 -18.03
N VAL A 266 -21.09 38.90 -17.02
CA VAL A 266 -21.17 39.55 -15.71
C VAL A 266 -20.67 40.98 -15.91
N SER A 267 -21.53 41.82 -16.47
CA SER A 267 -21.26 43.20 -16.90
C SER A 267 -21.23 44.20 -15.74
N ASN A 268 -21.37 43.76 -14.50
CA ASN A 268 -21.49 44.66 -13.37
C ASN A 268 -20.19 44.66 -12.59
N ALA A 269 -19.40 45.71 -12.77
CA ALA A 269 -18.11 45.96 -12.11
C ALA A 269 -18.19 46.02 -10.57
N SER A 270 -19.40 46.04 -9.99
CA SER A 270 -19.63 46.14 -8.54
C SER A 270 -19.78 44.80 -7.80
N THR A 271 -19.75 43.66 -8.49
CA THR A 271 -19.92 42.31 -7.90
C THR A 271 -18.88 41.30 -8.42
N GLN A 272 -17.64 41.76 -8.67
CA GLN A 272 -16.52 40.87 -9.03
C GLN A 272 -16.04 40.05 -7.82
N SER A 273 -16.82 39.05 -7.46
CA SER A 273 -16.36 37.99 -6.56
C SER A 273 -15.28 37.18 -7.29
N THR A 274 -14.14 36.98 -6.65
CA THR A 274 -13.05 36.11 -7.13
C THR A 274 -13.53 34.71 -7.45
N LEU A 275 -14.57 34.22 -6.75
CA LEU A 275 -15.21 32.93 -7.02
C LEU A 275 -15.89 32.87 -8.41
N LEU A 276 -16.46 33.98 -8.91
CA LEU A 276 -17.09 34.02 -10.23
C LEU A 276 -16.04 33.96 -11.35
N VAL A 277 -14.87 34.54 -11.12
CA VAL A 277 -13.75 34.48 -12.07
C VAL A 277 -13.18 33.06 -12.14
N VAL A 278 -13.00 32.40 -10.99
CA VAL A 278 -12.56 30.99 -10.94
C VAL A 278 -13.61 30.09 -11.60
N LEU A 279 -14.91 30.33 -11.35
CA LEU A 279 -15.97 29.56 -11.99
C LEU A 279 -15.94 29.71 -13.52
N ASP A 280 -15.80 30.91 -14.07
CA ASP A 280 -15.70 31.07 -15.53
C ASP A 280 -14.45 30.38 -16.10
N GLN A 281 -13.32 30.41 -15.39
CA GLN A 281 -12.12 29.68 -15.79
C GLN A 281 -12.31 28.15 -15.79
N GLU A 282 -12.91 27.59 -14.74
CA GLU A 282 -13.19 26.15 -14.66
C GLU A 282 -14.20 25.72 -15.72
N LEU A 283 -15.25 26.51 -15.95
CA LEU A 283 -16.22 26.27 -17.03
C LEU A 283 -15.53 26.29 -18.40
N ASN A 284 -14.67 27.27 -18.67
CA ASN A 284 -13.87 27.32 -19.90
C ASN A 284 -12.98 26.07 -20.06
N ARG A 285 -12.40 25.57 -18.98
CA ARG A 285 -11.53 24.39 -19.01
C ARG A 285 -12.32 23.12 -19.29
N ILE A 286 -13.50 22.97 -18.65
CA ILE A 286 -14.43 21.86 -18.88
C ILE A 286 -14.98 21.90 -20.30
N ASP A 287 -15.38 23.07 -20.81
CA ASP A 287 -15.88 23.23 -22.18
C ASP A 287 -14.84 22.78 -23.22
N ARG A 288 -13.56 23.17 -23.02
CA ARG A 288 -12.46 22.72 -23.89
C ARG A 288 -12.24 21.20 -23.81
N LEU A 289 -12.28 20.63 -22.61
CA LEU A 289 -12.13 19.18 -22.43
C LEU A 289 -13.28 18.42 -23.11
N LEU A 290 -14.52 18.87 -22.94
CA LEU A 290 -15.69 18.29 -23.60
C LEU A 290 -15.57 18.39 -25.11
N GLN A 291 -15.12 19.52 -25.66
CA GLN A 291 -14.90 19.65 -27.08
C GLN A 291 -13.90 18.61 -27.61
N VAL A 292 -12.78 18.40 -26.90
CA VAL A 292 -11.79 17.37 -27.25
C VAL A 292 -12.42 15.97 -27.22
N ILE A 293 -13.15 15.61 -26.16
CA ILE A 293 -13.83 14.31 -26.02
C ILE A 293 -14.85 14.09 -27.14
N HIS A 294 -15.65 15.10 -27.46
CA HIS A 294 -16.64 15.01 -28.54
C HIS A 294 -15.98 14.84 -29.91
N THR A 295 -14.89 15.57 -30.17
CA THR A 295 -14.14 15.43 -31.43
C THR A 295 -13.46 14.07 -31.52
N SER A 296 -12.83 13.56 -30.46
CA SER A 296 -12.15 12.26 -30.46
C SER A 296 -13.13 11.10 -30.64
N LEU A 297 -14.28 11.11 -29.95
CA LEU A 297 -15.34 10.10 -30.11
C LEU A 297 -15.96 10.12 -31.52
N SER A 298 -16.13 11.31 -32.10
CA SER A 298 -16.65 11.45 -33.47
C SER A 298 -15.65 10.91 -34.49
N SER A 299 -14.37 11.26 -34.33
CA SER A 299 -13.27 10.75 -35.16
C SER A 299 -13.11 9.23 -35.03
N LEU A 300 -13.18 8.68 -33.82
CA LEU A 300 -13.14 7.22 -33.59
C LEU A 300 -14.31 6.51 -34.26
N ARG A 301 -15.52 7.08 -34.18
CA ARG A 301 -16.69 6.54 -34.89
C ARG A 301 -16.53 6.57 -36.41
N GLN A 302 -15.89 7.60 -36.96
CA GLN A 302 -15.60 7.70 -38.39
C GLN A 302 -14.46 6.75 -38.81
N ALA A 303 -13.45 6.57 -37.97
CA ALA A 303 -12.35 5.65 -38.21
C ALA A 303 -12.82 4.18 -38.22
N VAL A 304 -13.67 3.78 -37.27
CA VAL A 304 -14.29 2.44 -37.24
C VAL A 304 -15.17 2.18 -38.47
N LYS A 305 -15.79 3.23 -39.02
CA LYS A 305 -16.56 3.14 -40.28
C LYS A 305 -15.69 3.11 -41.53
N GLY A 306 -14.37 3.29 -41.40
CA GLY A 306 -13.42 3.34 -42.51
C GLY A 306 -13.43 4.65 -43.32
N THR A 307 -14.11 5.69 -42.84
CA THR A 307 -14.16 7.00 -43.54
C THR A 307 -12.99 7.91 -43.17
N LEU A 308 -12.31 7.62 -42.07
CA LEU A 308 -11.16 8.37 -41.57
C LEU A 308 -10.02 7.37 -41.28
N VAL A 309 -8.78 7.75 -41.59
CA VAL A 309 -7.61 6.91 -41.32
C VAL A 309 -7.37 6.83 -39.81
N MET A 310 -7.15 5.63 -39.30
CA MET A 310 -6.86 5.42 -37.87
C MET A 310 -5.49 6.02 -37.53
N SER A 311 -5.47 6.98 -36.61
CA SER A 311 -4.23 7.50 -36.01
C SER A 311 -3.88 6.71 -34.75
N GLU A 312 -2.61 6.68 -34.36
CA GLU A 312 -2.12 6.01 -33.14
C GLU A 312 -2.94 6.36 -31.88
N ALA A 313 -3.29 7.63 -31.69
CA ALA A 313 -4.11 8.08 -30.55
C ALA A 313 -5.55 7.54 -30.58
N LEU A 314 -6.11 7.28 -31.76
CA LEU A 314 -7.45 6.70 -31.92
C LEU A 314 -7.43 5.18 -31.74
N GLU A 315 -6.33 4.55 -32.13
CA GLU A 315 -6.09 3.12 -31.90
C GLU A 315 -5.92 2.83 -30.40
N GLN A 316 -5.09 3.63 -29.70
CA GLN A 316 -4.98 3.56 -28.24
C GLN A 316 -6.33 3.76 -27.54
N ALA A 317 -7.15 4.72 -28.02
CA ALA A 317 -8.48 4.96 -27.48
C ALA A 317 -9.51 3.86 -27.82
N PHE A 318 -9.25 3.05 -28.85
CA PHE A 318 -10.09 1.90 -29.21
C PHE A 318 -9.70 0.64 -28.42
N GLU A 319 -8.43 0.51 -28.05
CA GLU A 319 -7.91 -0.58 -27.24
C GLU A 319 -8.09 -0.40 -25.71
N ALA A 320 -8.19 0.86 -25.26
CA ALA A 320 -8.45 1.23 -23.86
C ALA A 320 -9.89 0.94 -23.41
#